data_AF-A0A3B3UAC2-F1
#
_entry.id   AF-A0A3B3UAC2-F1
#
_cell.length_a   1.000
_cell.length_b   1.000
_cell.length_c   1.000
_cell.angle_alpha   90.00
_cell.angle_beta   90.00
_cell.angle_gamma   90.00
#
_symmetry.space_group_name_H-M   'P 1'
#
loop_
_entity.id
_entity.type
_entity.pdbx_description
1 polymer ?
#
loop_
_entity_poly.entity_id
_entity_poly.type
_entity_poly.pdbx_seq_one_letter_code
_entity_poly.pdbx_strand_id
1 'polypeptide(L)'
;MKLRLHFVVDPMGWLCISMVFGIWLYNTFFVPKLVLLPHYDEGHIPWALVVCYYLASALCLMALFRASTADPGRLPVDPHIPHSEREQWELCNKCNLMRPKRSHHCSRCGHCVRRMDHHCPWINNCVGEDNHWLFLQLCFYTQVLSLFTLVLDFCQYYYFQPLTRLDQFTTRHELALLRVSALMGVVMFGGMSSLFYAQMAGILSVSTFRTVKYCCSDVAFSQSWQWALAEVCGTRWKLLWFLPLRSRQPLHGGHHYRSHV
;
A
#
# COMPACT_ATOMS: atom_id res chain seq x y z
N MET A 1 8.55 -14.14 15.53
CA MET A 1 9.29 -12.99 14.97
C MET A 1 9.08 -11.81 15.89
N LYS A 2 10.14 -11.16 16.40
CA LYS A 2 10.00 -9.90 17.15
C LYS A 2 9.59 -8.81 16.16
N LEU A 3 8.49 -8.10 16.44
CA LEU A 3 8.07 -6.94 15.65
C LEU A 3 9.15 -5.86 15.79
N ARG A 4 9.99 -5.68 14.77
CA ARG A 4 10.94 -4.56 14.72
C ARG A 4 10.24 -3.42 14.01
N LEU A 5 9.85 -2.40 14.76
CA LEU A 5 9.29 -1.18 14.21
C LEU A 5 10.42 -0.35 13.61
N HIS A 6 10.25 0.06 12.35
CA HIS A 6 11.12 0.97 11.63
C HIS A 6 10.47 2.36 11.59
N PHE A 7 11.23 3.40 11.89
CA PHE A 7 10.75 4.79 11.87
C PHE A 7 11.78 5.67 11.16
N VAL A 8 11.27 6.64 10.39
CA VAL A 8 12.08 7.65 9.69
C VAL A 8 11.73 9.03 10.24
N VAL A 9 12.78 9.81 10.50
CA VAL A 9 12.64 11.22 10.94
C VAL A 9 12.62 12.11 9.70
N ASP A 10 11.49 12.15 9.00
CA ASP A 10 11.24 13.02 7.84
C ASP A 10 10.04 13.94 8.16
N PRO A 11 10.25 15.23 8.47
CA PRO A 11 9.17 16.14 8.85
C PRO A 11 8.04 16.21 7.81
N MET A 12 8.38 16.14 6.52
CA MET A 12 7.40 16.09 5.44
C MET A 12 6.59 14.79 5.46
N GLY A 13 7.25 13.66 5.75
CA GLY A 13 6.58 12.38 5.92
C GLY A 13 5.58 12.39 7.08
N TRP A 14 5.94 13.00 8.21
CA TRP A 14 5.02 13.15 9.34
C TRP A 14 3.82 14.05 9.03
N LEU A 15 4.02 15.11 8.25
CA LEU A 15 2.91 15.94 7.75
C LEU A 15 1.96 15.10 6.89
N CYS A 16 2.50 14.35 5.92
CA CYS A 16 1.71 13.46 5.06
C CYS A 16 0.94 12.39 5.86
N ILE A 17 1.58 11.72 6.83
CA ILE A 17 0.93 10.76 7.72
C ILE A 17 -0.22 11.40 8.49
N SER A 18 -0.01 12.61 9.02
CA SER A 18 -1.03 13.34 9.79
C SER A 18 -2.23 13.68 8.90
N MET A 19 -2.00 14.09 7.65
CA MET A 19 -3.06 14.35 6.67
C MET A 19 -3.85 13.07 6.34
N VAL A 20 -3.16 11.95 6.05
CA VAL A 20 -3.80 10.67 5.75
C VAL A 20 -4.64 10.19 6.94
N PHE A 21 -4.11 10.32 8.16
CA PHE A 21 -4.84 9.95 9.37
C PHE A 21 -6.07 10.84 9.59
N GLY A 22 -5.97 12.15 9.34
CA GLY A 22 -7.12 13.06 9.39
C GLY A 22 -8.20 12.72 8.38
N ILE A 23 -7.83 12.40 7.14
CA ILE A 23 -8.73 11.90 6.08
C ILE A 23 -9.41 10.60 6.52
N TRP A 24 -8.65 9.67 7.09
CA TRP A 24 -9.18 8.41 7.58
C TRP A 24 -10.17 8.62 8.74
N LEU A 25 -9.86 9.50 9.69
CA LEU A 25 -10.77 9.87 10.78
C LEU A 25 -12.06 10.51 10.25
N TYR A 26 -11.94 11.42 9.28
CA TYR A 26 -13.10 12.05 8.64
C TYR A 26 -14.05 10.98 8.06
N ASN A 27 -13.52 10.10 7.21
CA ASN A 27 -14.33 9.05 6.60
C ASN A 27 -14.86 8.05 7.63
N THR A 28 -14.06 7.68 8.64
CA THR A 28 -14.47 6.63 9.59
C THR A 28 -15.51 7.09 10.60
N PHE A 29 -15.52 8.37 10.96
CA PHE A 29 -16.41 8.87 12.01
C PHE A 29 -17.51 9.79 11.51
N PHE A 30 -17.24 10.67 10.54
CA PHE A 30 -18.23 11.66 10.08
C PHE A 30 -19.17 11.06 9.05
N VAL A 31 -18.64 10.38 8.02
CA VAL A 31 -19.48 9.81 6.94
C VAL A 31 -20.49 8.77 7.47
N PRO A 32 -20.09 7.79 8.32
CA PRO A 32 -21.05 6.87 8.91
C PRO A 32 -22.12 7.54 9.76
N LYS A 33 -21.77 8.58 10.53
CA LYS A 33 -22.77 9.30 11.34
C LYS A 33 -23.77 10.08 10.50
N LEU A 34 -23.34 10.62 9.36
CA LEU A 34 -24.19 11.38 8.46
C LEU A 34 -25.06 10.50 7.56
N VAL A 35 -24.54 9.34 7.16
CA VAL A 35 -25.17 8.49 6.13
C VAL A 35 -25.48 7.10 6.67
N LEU A 36 -24.46 6.35 7.07
CA LEU A 36 -24.58 4.91 7.26
C LEU A 36 -25.44 4.50 8.47
N LEU A 37 -25.25 5.18 9.61
CA LEU A 37 -25.93 4.87 10.88
C LEU A 37 -27.40 5.30 10.87
N PRO A 38 -27.77 6.52 10.41
CA PRO A 38 -29.19 6.88 10.30
C PRO A 38 -30.00 5.90 9.45
N HIS A 39 -29.47 5.50 8.30
CA HIS A 39 -30.15 4.53 7.41
C HIS A 39 -30.15 3.10 7.95
N TYR A 40 -29.22 2.77 8.84
CA TYR A 40 -29.28 1.51 9.59
C TYR A 40 -30.39 1.56 10.66
N ASP A 41 -30.47 2.65 11.41
CA ASP A 41 -31.49 2.85 12.46
C ASP A 41 -32.91 2.90 11.87
N GLU A 42 -33.07 3.46 10.67
CA GLU A 42 -34.32 3.46 9.89
C GLU A 42 -34.65 2.10 9.25
N GLY A 43 -33.71 1.15 9.26
CA GLY A 43 -33.89 -0.19 8.69
C GLY A 43 -33.70 -0.29 7.18
N HIS A 44 -33.24 0.77 6.51
CA HIS A 44 -32.95 0.77 5.07
C HIS A 44 -31.67 -0.01 4.72
N ILE A 45 -30.72 -0.07 5.66
CA ILE A 45 -29.41 -0.73 5.47
C ILE A 45 -29.26 -1.88 6.47
N PRO A 46 -28.80 -3.08 6.03
CA PRO A 46 -28.54 -4.19 6.95
C PRO A 46 -27.29 -3.93 7.80
N TRP A 47 -27.29 -4.44 9.05
CA TRP A 47 -26.14 -4.36 9.97
C TRP A 47 -24.84 -4.90 9.36
N ALA A 48 -24.94 -5.89 8.45
CA ALA A 48 -23.80 -6.46 7.77
C ALA A 48 -23.01 -5.42 6.96
N LEU A 49 -23.70 -4.44 6.35
CA LEU A 49 -23.04 -3.36 5.59
C LEU A 49 -22.25 -2.43 6.52
N VAL A 50 -22.80 -2.12 7.70
CA VAL A 50 -22.14 -1.33 8.74
C VAL A 50 -20.85 -2.03 9.20
N VAL A 51 -20.94 -3.32 9.50
CA VAL A 51 -19.78 -4.13 9.89
C VAL A 51 -18.73 -4.20 8.78
N CYS A 52 -19.15 -4.40 7.52
CA CYS A 52 -18.25 -4.41 6.37
C CYS A 52 -17.51 -3.07 6.20
N TYR A 53 -18.17 -1.93 6.42
CA TYR A 53 -17.56 -0.61 6.33
C TYR A 53 -16.47 -0.42 7.38
N TYR A 54 -16.78 -0.67 8.65
CA TYR A 54 -15.80 -0.55 9.73
C TYR A 54 -14.67 -1.57 9.63
N LEU A 55 -14.95 -2.78 9.13
CA LEU A 55 -13.92 -3.76 8.81
C LEU A 55 -12.98 -3.23 7.71
N ALA A 56 -13.52 -2.72 6.59
CA ALA A 56 -12.70 -2.14 5.53
C ALA A 56 -11.84 -0.97 6.04
N SER A 57 -12.41 -0.10 6.89
CA SER A 57 -11.69 0.99 7.53
C SER A 57 -10.55 0.49 8.44
N ALA A 58 -10.81 -0.51 9.28
CA ALA A 58 -9.80 -1.11 10.16
C ALA A 58 -8.68 -1.80 9.37
N LEU A 59 -9.01 -2.49 8.28
CA LEU A 59 -8.02 -3.12 7.41
C LEU A 59 -7.16 -2.07 6.68
N CYS A 60 -7.75 -0.95 6.27
CA CYS A 60 -7.02 0.17 5.68
C CYS A 60 -6.02 0.77 6.69
N LEU A 61 -6.45 1.03 7.93
CA LEU A 61 -5.56 1.55 8.97
C LEU A 61 -4.44 0.56 9.31
N MET A 62 -4.77 -0.73 9.42
CA MET A 62 -3.78 -1.79 9.65
C MET A 62 -2.75 -1.84 8.51
N ALA A 63 -3.19 -1.76 7.26
CA ALA A 63 -2.29 -1.74 6.10
C ALA A 63 -1.37 -0.51 6.12
N LEU A 64 -1.91 0.67 6.47
CA LEU A 64 -1.13 1.91 6.63
C LEU A 64 -0.07 1.76 7.71
N PHE A 65 -0.47 1.29 8.90
CA PHE A 65 0.44 1.08 10.02
C PHE A 65 1.57 0.10 9.65
N ARG A 66 1.24 -1.02 9.02
CA ARG A 66 2.22 -2.04 8.62
C ARG A 66 3.16 -1.53 7.53
N ALA A 67 2.66 -0.84 6.51
CA ALA A 67 3.51 -0.26 5.47
C ALA A 67 4.45 0.81 6.04
N SER A 68 3.97 1.61 6.99
CA SER A 68 4.74 2.71 7.59
C SER A 68 5.83 2.22 8.56
N THR A 69 5.60 1.10 9.25
CA THR A 69 6.50 0.61 10.30
C THR A 69 7.34 -0.62 9.93
N ALA A 70 7.07 -1.25 8.79
CA ALA A 70 7.86 -2.39 8.33
C ALA A 70 9.26 -1.98 7.87
N ASP A 71 10.24 -2.84 8.11
CA ASP A 71 11.57 -2.69 7.51
C ASP A 71 11.42 -2.78 5.96
N PRO A 72 11.88 -1.76 5.21
CA PRO A 72 11.80 -1.79 3.74
C PRO A 72 12.78 -2.78 3.09
N GLY A 73 13.64 -3.42 3.88
CA GLY A 73 14.74 -4.26 3.41
C GLY A 73 16.07 -3.54 3.52
N ARG A 74 16.32 -2.88 4.66
CA ARG A 74 17.58 -2.20 4.96
C ARG A 74 18.76 -3.17 4.83
N LEU A 75 19.83 -2.74 4.16
CA LEU A 75 21.05 -3.53 4.09
C LEU A 75 21.78 -3.60 5.45
N PRO A 76 22.31 -4.77 5.84
CA PRO A 76 23.18 -4.89 6.99
C PRO A 76 24.52 -4.18 6.74
N VAL A 77 25.21 -3.80 7.81
CA VAL A 77 26.49 -3.08 7.76
C VAL A 77 27.60 -3.93 7.15
N ASP A 78 27.61 -5.23 7.43
CA ASP A 78 28.55 -6.20 6.86
C ASP A 78 27.77 -7.32 6.15
N PRO A 79 27.38 -7.12 4.88
CA PRO A 79 26.68 -8.14 4.13
C PRO A 79 27.64 -9.27 3.73
N HIS A 80 27.24 -10.51 3.96
CA HIS A 80 27.94 -11.65 3.37
C HIS A 80 27.75 -11.65 1.85
N ILE A 81 28.86 -11.51 1.10
CA ILE A 81 28.86 -11.48 -0.37
C ILE A 81 29.39 -12.82 -0.88
N PRO A 82 28.54 -13.66 -1.49
CA PRO A 82 29.00 -14.89 -2.13
C PRO A 82 30.02 -14.57 -3.23
N HIS A 83 31.10 -15.35 -3.33
CA HIS A 83 32.15 -15.14 -4.34
C HIS A 83 31.59 -15.11 -5.77
N SER A 84 30.59 -15.93 -6.07
CA SER A 84 29.91 -16.00 -7.37
C SER A 84 29.07 -14.77 -7.72
N GLU A 85 28.73 -13.93 -6.74
CA GLU A 85 27.82 -12.79 -6.92
C GLU A 85 28.58 -11.45 -6.88
N ARG A 86 29.90 -11.42 -6.64
CA ARG A 86 30.69 -10.20 -6.41
C ARG A 86 30.53 -9.13 -7.51
N GLU A 87 30.44 -9.52 -8.78
CA GLU A 87 30.24 -8.58 -9.92
C GLU A 87 28.86 -7.91 -9.94
N GLN A 88 27.93 -8.40 -9.13
CA GLN A 88 26.58 -7.87 -8.98
C GLN A 88 26.47 -6.94 -7.78
N TRP A 89 27.59 -6.59 -7.14
CA TRP A 89 27.65 -5.67 -6.03
C TRP A 89 28.47 -4.44 -6.38
N GLU A 90 28.07 -3.31 -5.83
CA GLU A 90 28.70 -2.00 -6.01
C GLU A 90 28.84 -1.30 -4.66
N LEU A 91 29.83 -0.41 -4.55
CA LEU A 91 30.04 0.37 -3.33
C LEU A 91 29.03 1.52 -3.25
N CYS A 92 28.37 1.66 -2.10
CA CYS A 92 27.65 2.88 -1.77
C CYS A 92 28.57 3.88 -1.08
N ASN A 93 28.95 4.96 -1.77
CA ASN A 93 29.83 6.00 -1.21
C ASN A 93 29.27 6.68 0.06
N LYS A 94 27.94 6.77 0.21
CA LYS A 94 27.30 7.42 1.37
C LYS A 94 27.29 6.54 2.62
N CYS A 95 27.09 5.24 2.45
CA CYS A 95 27.05 4.28 3.56
C CYS A 95 28.38 3.57 3.79
N ASN A 96 29.33 3.70 2.86
CA ASN A 96 30.59 2.98 2.81
C ASN A 96 30.43 1.45 2.97
N LEU A 97 29.42 0.90 2.29
CA LEU A 97 29.12 -0.54 2.28
C LEU A 97 28.86 -1.03 0.86
N MET A 98 29.13 -2.31 0.62
CA MET A 98 28.78 -2.97 -0.62
C MET A 98 27.27 -3.24 -0.65
N ARG A 99 26.62 -2.94 -1.78
CA ARG A 99 25.20 -3.22 -2.01
C ARG A 99 25.01 -3.99 -3.31
N PRO A 100 24.02 -4.89 -3.43
CA PRO A 100 23.73 -5.56 -4.68
C PRO A 100 23.08 -4.57 -5.65
N LYS A 101 23.24 -4.82 -6.96
CA LYS A 101 22.55 -4.10 -8.03
C LYS A 101 21.05 -4.04 -7.74
N ARG A 102 20.42 -2.91 -8.10
CA ARG A 102 19.02 -2.53 -7.76
C ARG A 102 18.78 -2.11 -6.31
N SER A 103 19.80 -2.09 -5.45
CA SER A 103 19.70 -1.42 -4.15
C SER A 103 20.08 0.05 -4.30
N HIS A 104 19.34 0.93 -3.63
CA HIS A 104 19.60 2.37 -3.70
C HIS A 104 19.72 2.95 -2.29
N HIS A 105 20.53 4.01 -2.15
CA HIS A 105 20.63 4.77 -0.92
C HIS A 105 19.51 5.80 -0.87
N CYS A 106 18.67 5.74 0.14
CA CYS A 106 17.67 6.76 0.39
C CYS A 106 18.24 7.83 1.32
N SER A 107 18.40 9.06 0.82
CA SER A 107 18.89 10.18 1.64
C SER A 107 17.93 10.58 2.77
N ARG A 108 16.62 10.34 2.60
CA ARG A 108 15.61 10.58 3.63
C ARG A 108 15.71 9.58 4.78
N CYS A 109 15.93 8.31 4.46
CA CYS A 109 16.06 7.26 5.46
C CYS A 109 17.48 7.10 6.03
N GLY A 110 18.50 7.60 5.33
CA GLY A 110 19.90 7.52 5.75
C GLY A 110 20.53 6.12 5.62
N HIS A 111 19.94 5.22 4.82
CA HIS A 111 20.45 3.86 4.63
C HIS A 111 20.16 3.32 3.23
N CYS A 112 20.84 2.23 2.85
CA CYS A 112 20.56 1.52 1.60
C CYS A 112 19.42 0.51 1.78
N VAL A 113 18.51 0.50 0.80
CA VAL A 113 17.33 -0.39 0.77
C VAL A 113 17.48 -1.37 -0.40
N ARG A 114 17.27 -2.65 -0.12
CA ARG A 114 17.28 -3.73 -1.13
C ARG A 114 16.09 -3.59 -2.06
N ARG A 115 16.36 -3.70 -3.37
CA ARG A 115 15.36 -3.53 -4.45
C ARG A 115 14.45 -2.32 -4.19
N MET A 116 15.06 -1.19 -3.84
CA MET A 116 14.34 0.03 -3.52
C MET A 116 13.50 0.46 -4.71
N ASP A 117 12.21 0.70 -4.48
CA ASP A 117 11.31 1.29 -5.47
C ASP A 117 11.33 2.81 -5.32
N HIS A 118 10.86 3.32 -4.17
CA HIS A 118 10.85 4.75 -3.88
C HIS A 118 10.81 5.04 -2.38
N HIS A 119 11.07 6.29 -2.00
CA HIS A 119 10.71 6.82 -0.68
C HIS A 119 9.32 7.43 -0.75
N CYS A 120 8.39 6.93 0.06
CA CYS A 120 7.01 7.37 0.05
C CYS A 120 6.71 8.23 1.29
N PRO A 121 6.46 9.54 1.13
CA PRO A 121 6.16 10.40 2.27
C PRO A 121 4.82 10.03 2.93
N TRP A 122 3.87 9.45 2.18
CA TRP A 122 2.54 9.07 2.68
C TRP A 122 2.52 7.89 3.65
N ILE A 123 3.59 7.09 3.67
CA ILE A 123 3.84 6.06 4.70
C ILE A 123 5.04 6.41 5.58
N ASN A 124 5.64 7.60 5.37
CA ASN A 124 6.89 8.04 6.00
C ASN A 124 7.98 6.94 6.02
N ASN A 125 8.12 6.21 4.91
CA ASN A 125 9.02 5.06 4.81
C ASN A 125 9.40 4.80 3.34
N CYS A 126 10.48 4.06 3.14
CA CYS A 126 10.80 3.50 1.83
C CYS A 126 9.87 2.35 1.47
N VAL A 127 9.63 2.15 0.19
CA VAL A 127 9.07 0.95 -0.39
C VAL A 127 10.23 0.16 -1.02
N GLY A 128 10.45 -1.05 -0.54
CA GLY A 128 11.54 -1.93 -0.97
C GLY A 128 11.18 -3.40 -0.83
N GLU A 129 12.16 -4.28 -0.97
CA GLU A 129 11.97 -5.72 -1.09
C GLU A 129 11.06 -6.35 -0.02
N ASP A 130 11.18 -5.92 1.23
CA ASP A 130 10.51 -6.58 2.36
C ASP A 130 9.11 -6.05 2.66
N ASN A 131 8.80 -4.82 2.25
CA ASN A 131 7.51 -4.16 2.50
C ASN A 131 6.71 -3.78 1.24
N HIS A 132 7.22 -4.04 0.03
CA HIS A 132 6.52 -3.72 -1.23
C HIS A 132 5.10 -4.32 -1.28
N TRP A 133 4.94 -5.56 -0.82
CA TRP A 133 3.63 -6.21 -0.74
C TRP A 133 2.67 -5.54 0.25
N LEU A 134 3.18 -4.93 1.33
CA LEU A 134 2.35 -4.15 2.28
C LEU A 134 1.89 -2.85 1.65
N PHE A 135 2.74 -2.22 0.84
CA PHE A 135 2.36 -1.03 0.08
C PHE A 135 1.23 -1.36 -0.94
N LEU A 136 1.30 -2.51 -1.61
CA LEU A 136 0.21 -2.98 -2.47
C LEU A 136 -1.09 -3.23 -1.69
N GLN A 137 -1.00 -3.84 -0.49
CA GLN A 137 -2.16 -4.03 0.38
C GLN A 137 -2.78 -2.68 0.79
N LEU A 138 -1.95 -1.69 1.15
CA LEU A 138 -2.42 -0.34 1.48
C LEU A 138 -3.17 0.30 0.31
N CYS A 139 -2.60 0.25 -0.90
CA CYS A 139 -3.27 0.78 -2.09
C CYS A 139 -4.61 0.08 -2.35
N PHE A 140 -4.68 -1.25 -2.19
CA PHE A 140 -5.91 -2.03 -2.38
C PHE A 140 -6.98 -1.66 -1.35
N TYR A 141 -6.66 -1.69 -0.05
CA TYR A 141 -7.64 -1.40 1.00
C TYR A 141 -8.11 0.06 0.99
N THR A 142 -7.24 0.99 0.60
CA THR A 142 -7.64 2.40 0.41
C THR A 142 -8.60 2.54 -0.78
N GLN A 143 -8.39 1.82 -1.88
CA GLN A 143 -9.34 1.77 -3.00
C GLN A 143 -10.70 1.21 -2.58
N VAL A 144 -10.72 0.12 -1.80
CA VAL A 144 -11.96 -0.49 -1.31
C VAL A 144 -12.72 0.50 -0.41
N LEU A 145 -12.05 1.12 0.57
CA LEU A 145 -12.69 2.06 1.48
C LEU A 145 -13.18 3.33 0.77
N SER A 146 -12.39 3.88 -0.16
CA SER A 146 -12.78 5.07 -0.93
C SER A 146 -13.95 4.77 -1.87
N LEU A 147 -13.97 3.63 -2.55
CA LEU A 147 -15.10 3.20 -3.36
C LEU A 147 -16.36 3.02 -2.51
N PHE A 148 -16.25 2.38 -1.35
CA PHE A 148 -17.38 2.19 -0.45
C PHE A 148 -17.96 3.55 -0.01
N THR A 149 -17.10 4.48 0.38
CA THR A 149 -17.50 5.85 0.77
C THR A 149 -18.18 6.58 -0.39
N LEU A 150 -17.62 6.51 -1.61
CA LEU A 150 -18.23 7.10 -2.80
C LEU A 150 -19.62 6.55 -3.13
N VAL A 151 -19.81 5.24 -2.97
CA VAL A 151 -21.13 4.60 -3.16
C VAL A 151 -22.11 5.10 -2.11
N LEU A 152 -21.69 5.23 -0.84
CA LEU A 152 -22.54 5.79 0.22
C LEU A 152 -22.92 7.24 -0.07
N ASP A 153 -21.96 8.07 -0.47
CA ASP A 153 -22.21 9.48 -0.83
C ASP A 153 -23.16 9.59 -2.03
N PHE A 154 -22.99 8.74 -3.05
CA PHE A 154 -23.88 8.67 -4.21
C PHE A 154 -25.30 8.24 -3.80
N CYS A 155 -25.44 7.19 -3.00
CA CYS A 155 -26.73 6.75 -2.49
C CYS A 155 -27.42 7.82 -1.65
N GLN A 156 -26.67 8.51 -0.78
CA GLN A 156 -27.18 9.63 0.02
C GLN A 156 -27.66 10.80 -0.82
N TYR A 157 -26.96 11.11 -1.91
CA TYR A 157 -27.31 12.24 -2.76
C TYR A 157 -28.54 11.99 -3.65
N TYR A 158 -28.68 10.76 -4.19
CA TYR A 158 -29.68 10.45 -5.21
C TYR A 158 -30.89 9.65 -4.74
N TYR A 159 -30.74 8.78 -3.74
CA TYR A 159 -31.76 7.80 -3.38
C TYR A 159 -32.33 8.02 -2.00
N PHE A 160 -31.46 8.30 -1.03
CA PHE A 160 -31.91 8.68 0.30
C PHE A 160 -32.39 10.12 0.22
N GLN A 161 -33.67 10.35 0.56
CA GLN A 161 -34.23 11.69 0.60
C GLN A 161 -33.34 12.61 1.46
N PRO A 162 -33.30 13.93 1.20
CA PRO A 162 -32.66 14.83 2.16
C PRO A 162 -33.21 14.52 3.55
N LEU A 163 -32.42 14.74 4.60
CA LEU A 163 -32.92 14.79 5.97
C LEU A 163 -33.94 15.95 6.07
N THR A 164 -35.11 15.77 5.48
CA THR A 164 -36.16 16.77 5.19
C THR A 164 -36.85 17.26 6.46
N ARG A 165 -36.39 16.78 7.62
CA ARG A 165 -36.84 17.20 8.94
C ARG A 165 -35.90 18.22 9.61
N LEU A 166 -34.75 18.53 9.03
CA LEU A 166 -33.77 19.46 9.61
C LEU A 166 -33.95 20.89 9.09
N ASP A 167 -33.46 21.86 9.85
CA ASP A 167 -33.48 23.25 9.43
C ASP A 167 -32.64 23.47 8.14
N GLN A 168 -32.88 24.60 7.48
CA GLN A 168 -32.24 24.91 6.21
C GLN A 168 -30.70 25.04 6.34
N PHE A 169 -30.20 25.45 7.50
CA PHE A 169 -28.77 25.61 7.75
C PHE A 169 -28.07 24.25 7.83
N THR A 170 -28.65 23.33 8.59
CA THR A 170 -28.16 21.96 8.82
C THR A 170 -28.15 21.18 7.51
N THR A 171 -29.23 21.27 6.72
CA THR A 171 -29.29 20.65 5.39
C THR A 171 -28.16 21.13 4.47
N ARG A 172 -27.87 22.43 4.46
CA ARG A 172 -26.76 23.00 3.66
C ARG A 172 -25.40 22.55 4.17
N HIS A 173 -25.24 22.48 5.50
CA HIS A 173 -24.01 22.05 6.14
C HIS A 173 -23.71 20.58 5.84
N GLU A 174 -24.67 19.69 6.02
CA GLU A 174 -24.53 18.26 5.71
C GLU A 174 -24.21 18.02 4.24
N LEU A 175 -24.90 18.74 3.33
CA LEU A 175 -24.61 18.68 1.90
C LEU A 175 -23.19 19.16 1.57
N ALA A 176 -22.68 20.18 2.27
CA ALA A 176 -21.30 20.63 2.11
C ALA A 176 -20.31 19.55 2.58
N LEU A 177 -20.56 18.90 3.71
CA LEU A 177 -19.74 17.79 4.21
C LEU A 177 -19.73 16.58 3.24
N LEU A 178 -20.88 16.23 2.66
CA LEU A 178 -20.98 15.17 1.65
C LEU A 178 -20.21 15.52 0.37
N ARG A 179 -20.24 16.78 -0.08
CA ARG A 179 -19.46 17.22 -1.25
C ARG A 179 -17.95 17.15 -1.00
N VAL A 180 -17.51 17.52 0.22
CA VAL A 180 -16.11 17.37 0.63
C VAL A 180 -15.72 15.90 0.68
N SER A 181 -16.58 15.04 1.23
CA SER A 181 -16.40 13.59 1.25
C SER A 181 -16.25 13.02 -0.16
N ALA A 182 -17.16 13.35 -1.07
CA ALA A 182 -17.14 12.87 -2.44
C ALA A 182 -15.89 13.32 -3.20
N LEU A 183 -15.48 14.60 -3.07
CA LEU A 183 -14.24 15.11 -3.66
C LEU A 183 -13.02 14.32 -3.17
N MET A 184 -12.93 14.13 -1.85
CA MET A 184 -11.85 13.36 -1.24
C MET A 184 -11.88 11.90 -1.70
N GLY A 185 -13.06 11.28 -1.76
CA GLY A 185 -13.27 9.93 -2.26
C GLY A 185 -12.80 9.76 -3.71
N VAL A 186 -13.14 10.69 -4.61
CA VAL A 186 -12.73 10.65 -6.02
C VAL A 186 -11.21 10.79 -6.14
N VAL A 187 -10.62 11.75 -5.44
CA VAL A 187 -9.16 11.97 -5.45
C VAL A 187 -8.42 10.75 -4.92
N MET A 188 -8.87 10.18 -3.80
CA MET A 188 -8.25 9.00 -3.20
C MET A 188 -8.43 7.76 -4.05
N PHE A 189 -9.63 7.49 -4.56
CA PHE A 189 -9.90 6.33 -5.41
C PHE A 189 -9.08 6.41 -6.71
N GLY A 190 -9.11 7.56 -7.39
CA GLY A 190 -8.34 7.78 -8.61
C GLY A 190 -6.84 7.66 -8.38
N GLY A 191 -6.30 8.37 -7.38
CA GLY A 191 -4.89 8.35 -7.05
C GLY A 191 -4.38 6.96 -6.66
N MET A 192 -5.11 6.24 -5.80
CA MET A 192 -4.73 4.88 -5.40
C MET A 192 -4.87 3.88 -6.54
N SER A 193 -5.87 4.02 -7.41
CA SER A 193 -6.01 3.19 -8.61
C SER A 193 -4.83 3.39 -9.57
N SER A 194 -4.43 4.64 -9.81
CA SER A 194 -3.26 4.96 -10.64
C SER A 194 -1.97 4.42 -10.06
N LEU A 195 -1.74 4.58 -8.75
CA LEU A 195 -0.55 4.03 -8.06
C LEU A 195 -0.54 2.50 -8.09
N PHE A 196 -1.68 1.86 -7.79
CA PHE A 196 -1.78 0.40 -7.82
C PHE A 196 -1.51 -0.13 -9.23
N TYR A 197 -2.09 0.51 -10.26
CA TYR A 197 -1.84 0.18 -11.65
C TYR A 197 -0.35 0.31 -12.01
N ALA A 198 0.28 1.45 -11.67
CA ALA A 198 1.69 1.68 -11.95
C ALA A 198 2.60 0.62 -11.28
N GLN A 199 2.31 0.26 -10.04
CA GLN A 199 3.04 -0.77 -9.29
C GLN A 199 2.85 -2.16 -9.92
N MET A 200 1.63 -2.52 -10.29
CA MET A 200 1.35 -3.77 -11.00
C MET A 200 2.07 -3.82 -12.35
N ALA A 201 1.98 -2.76 -13.15
CA ALA A 201 2.68 -2.66 -14.43
C ALA A 201 4.20 -2.79 -14.27
N GLY A 202 4.77 -2.16 -13.24
CA GLY A 202 6.19 -2.29 -12.88
C GLY A 202 6.59 -3.74 -12.61
N ILE A 203 5.86 -4.44 -11.74
CA ILE A 203 6.12 -5.86 -11.41
C ILE A 203 6.01 -6.75 -12.65
N LEU A 204 4.99 -6.51 -13.48
CA LEU A 204 4.75 -7.30 -14.71
C LEU A 204 5.83 -7.04 -15.76
N SER A 205 6.26 -5.79 -15.94
CA SER A 205 7.33 -5.45 -16.89
C SER A 205 8.63 -6.20 -16.56
N VAL A 206 8.98 -6.33 -15.28
CA VAL A 206 10.14 -7.11 -14.82
C VAL A 206 10.02 -8.59 -15.21
N SER A 207 8.82 -9.16 -15.13
CA SER A 207 8.57 -10.55 -15.56
C SER A 207 8.74 -10.72 -17.07
N THR A 208 8.30 -9.74 -17.86
CA THR A 208 8.46 -9.70 -19.32
C THR A 208 9.93 -9.60 -19.71
N PHE A 209 10.67 -8.63 -19.15
CA PHE A 209 12.10 -8.47 -19.41
C PHE A 209 12.88 -9.74 -19.09
N ARG A 210 12.54 -10.40 -17.97
CA ARG A 210 13.19 -11.64 -17.57
C ARG A 210 12.91 -12.79 -18.56
N THR A 211 11.66 -12.92 -18.99
CA THR A 211 11.29 -13.94 -20.00
C THR A 211 12.06 -13.73 -21.31
N VAL A 212 12.13 -12.48 -21.79
CA VAL A 212 12.89 -12.13 -23.00
C VAL A 212 14.37 -12.47 -22.85
N LYS A 213 14.97 -12.15 -21.70
CA LYS A 213 16.39 -12.42 -21.46
C LYS A 213 16.74 -13.91 -21.43
N TYR A 214 15.93 -14.74 -20.77
CA TYR A 214 16.15 -16.19 -20.74
C TYR A 214 15.94 -16.83 -22.11
N CYS A 215 14.97 -16.36 -22.91
CA CYS A 215 14.82 -16.79 -24.30
C CYS A 215 16.08 -16.51 -25.14
N CYS A 216 16.81 -15.42 -24.89
CA CYS A 216 18.07 -15.12 -25.56
C CYS A 216 19.26 -15.98 -25.08
N SER A 217 19.11 -16.72 -23.98
CA SER A 217 20.17 -17.47 -23.31
C SER A 217 20.05 -19.00 -23.50
N ASP A 218 19.31 -19.46 -24.51
CA ASP A 218 19.02 -20.87 -24.84
C ASP A 218 18.32 -21.72 -23.75
N VAL A 219 17.92 -21.11 -22.62
CA VAL A 219 17.15 -21.76 -21.55
C VAL A 219 15.75 -21.18 -21.53
N ALA A 220 14.80 -21.87 -22.17
CA ALA A 220 13.39 -21.45 -22.25
C ALA A 220 12.66 -21.62 -20.90
N PHE A 221 12.94 -20.74 -19.93
CA PHE A 221 12.15 -20.61 -18.71
C PHE A 221 11.27 -19.36 -18.77
N SER A 222 9.99 -19.57 -19.12
CA SER A 222 8.95 -18.55 -19.02
C SER A 222 8.60 -18.32 -17.55
N GLN A 223 9.06 -17.22 -16.97
CA GLN A 223 8.62 -16.84 -15.63
C GLN A 223 7.26 -16.13 -15.75
N SER A 224 6.19 -16.84 -15.40
CA SER A 224 4.82 -16.30 -15.51
C SER A 224 4.60 -15.09 -14.58
N TRP A 225 3.67 -14.21 -14.96
CA TRP A 225 3.24 -13.07 -14.13
C TRP A 225 2.86 -13.48 -12.69
N GLN A 226 2.34 -14.70 -12.52
CA GLN A 226 1.96 -15.24 -11.21
C GLN A 226 3.17 -15.42 -10.32
N TRP A 227 4.32 -15.79 -10.88
CA TRP A 227 5.57 -15.94 -10.15
C TRP A 227 6.13 -14.59 -9.69
N ALA A 228 6.07 -13.57 -10.55
CA ALA A 228 6.53 -12.23 -10.18
C ALA A 228 5.73 -11.66 -9.00
N LEU A 229 4.41 -11.78 -9.03
CA LEU A 229 3.56 -11.38 -7.91
C LEU A 229 3.77 -12.28 -6.68
N ALA A 230 3.96 -13.59 -6.87
CA ALA A 230 4.25 -14.50 -5.76
C ALA A 230 5.60 -14.18 -5.08
N GLU A 231 6.59 -13.68 -5.82
CA GLU A 231 7.89 -13.22 -5.29
C GLU A 231 7.73 -11.98 -4.41
N VAL A 232 6.96 -10.99 -4.88
CA VAL A 232 6.64 -9.79 -4.10
C VAL A 232 5.83 -10.16 -2.85
N CYS A 233 4.73 -10.90 -3.02
CA CYS A 233 3.84 -11.29 -1.93
C CYS A 233 4.42 -12.39 -1.02
N GLY A 234 5.50 -13.08 -1.40
CA GLY A 234 6.08 -14.19 -0.64
C GLY A 234 5.12 -15.38 -0.47
N THR A 235 4.26 -15.65 -1.45
CA THR A 235 3.42 -16.87 -1.49
C THR A 235 2.81 -17.07 -2.87
N ARG A 236 2.61 -18.32 -3.27
CA ARG A 236 1.87 -18.68 -4.49
C ARG A 236 0.35 -18.63 -4.31
N TRP A 237 -0.13 -18.59 -3.07
CA TRP A 237 -1.56 -18.59 -2.74
C TRP A 237 -2.14 -17.18 -2.88
N LYS A 238 -2.90 -16.94 -3.96
CA LYS A 238 -3.42 -15.62 -4.34
C LYS A 238 -4.30 -14.98 -3.27
N LEU A 239 -5.14 -15.75 -2.59
CA LEU A 239 -6.00 -15.24 -1.50
C LEU A 239 -5.19 -14.67 -0.33
N LEU A 240 -4.00 -15.22 -0.07
CA LEU A 240 -3.13 -14.75 1.00
C LEU A 240 -2.39 -13.45 0.67
N TRP A 241 -2.43 -12.98 -0.58
CA TRP A 241 -1.83 -11.70 -0.97
C TRP A 241 -2.52 -10.53 -0.31
N PHE A 242 -3.82 -10.65 -0.04
CA PHE A 242 -4.61 -9.60 0.57
C PHE A 242 -4.81 -9.82 2.07
N LEU A 243 -4.41 -10.98 2.64
CA LEU A 243 -4.58 -11.21 4.08
C LEU A 243 -3.66 -10.29 4.91
N PRO A 244 -4.20 -9.36 5.72
CA PRO A 244 -3.42 -8.29 6.34
C PRO A 244 -2.75 -8.69 7.66
N LEU A 245 -3.01 -9.88 8.19
CA LEU A 245 -2.40 -10.40 9.43
C LEU A 245 -1.23 -11.34 9.18
N ARG A 246 -0.92 -11.62 7.92
CA ARG A 246 0.09 -12.60 7.53
C ARG A 246 1.51 -12.04 7.67
N SER A 247 2.48 -12.88 8.02
CA SER A 247 3.91 -12.57 7.86
C SER A 247 4.41 -13.02 6.49
N ARG A 248 5.17 -12.19 5.78
CA ARG A 248 5.78 -12.57 4.50
C ARG A 248 6.89 -13.58 4.75
N GLN A 249 6.86 -14.68 4.01
CA GLN A 249 7.98 -15.61 3.91
C GLN A 249 8.55 -15.52 2.50
N PRO A 250 9.82 -15.14 2.33
CA PRO A 250 10.46 -15.15 1.01
C PRO A 250 10.38 -16.54 0.38
N LEU A 251 10.03 -16.62 -0.91
CA LEU A 251 9.95 -17.89 -1.63
C LEU A 251 11.32 -18.55 -1.87
N HIS A 252 12.41 -17.80 -1.66
CA HIS A 252 13.79 -18.29 -1.68
C HIS A 252 14.48 -17.86 -0.38
N GLY A 253 15.32 -18.73 0.19
CA GLY A 253 16.11 -18.42 1.38
C GLY A 253 16.92 -17.15 1.21
N GLY A 254 16.99 -16.32 2.26
CA GLY A 254 17.36 -14.90 2.25
C GLY A 254 18.81 -14.53 1.86
N HIS A 255 19.52 -15.33 1.09
CA HIS A 255 20.92 -15.08 0.72
C HIS A 255 21.27 -15.39 -0.74
N HIS A 256 20.29 -15.65 -1.61
CA HIS A 256 20.55 -15.70 -3.04
C HIS A 256 20.28 -14.34 -3.67
N TYR A 257 21.34 -13.54 -3.85
CA TYR A 257 21.32 -12.43 -4.81
C TYR A 257 21.54 -13.01 -6.21
N ARG A 258 20.74 -14.01 -6.59
CA ARG A 258 20.88 -14.71 -7.85
C ARG A 258 20.56 -13.76 -8.99
N SER A 259 21.61 -13.23 -9.61
CA SER A 259 21.68 -12.80 -11.01
C SER A 259 20.36 -12.27 -11.58
N HIS A 260 19.92 -11.14 -11.05
CA HIS A 260 18.91 -10.31 -11.70
C HIS A 260 19.60 -9.35 -12.67
N VAL A 261 20.40 -9.91 -13.57
CA VAL A 261 20.83 -9.21 -14.78
C VAL A 261 19.73 -9.42 -15.81
#